data_AF-A0A9N8ZSR8-F1
#
_entry.id   AF-A0A9N8ZSR8-F1
#
_cell.length_a   1.000
_cell.length_b   1.000
_cell.length_c   1.000
_cell.angle_alpha   90.00
_cell.angle_beta   90.00
_cell.angle_gamma   90.00
#
_symmetry.space_group_name_H-M   'P 1'
#
loop_
_entity.id
_entity.type
_entity.pdbx_description
1 polymer ?
#
loop_
_entity_poly.entity_id
_entity_poly.type
_entity_poly.pdbx_seq_one_letter_code
_entity_poly.pdbx_strand_id
1 'polypeptide(L)'
;MTSSIKLTHGARLLLKNSQKINNVFIRRIHNTKFEINYQLNSFPRSFLNDVPKNVINSNIKLGSIIIQRGLATVTAIDTKVPDIPVLTDTKKIAAEAAKAIANTVQATQTSDNPVVNAFNEKRRLYNENYWINVNFELFKNFPEWLDGLGLKLLAPIFQGKPWEDIINYKMTDLELLGVPNKNLRKRLLRHIRKVRDSYVYGAGSFAMFLQGKKWEEIIELKKDDLTALGIKEAPFQDLLIRGFAYEKTPRILNEKAEAVLEENNIYFRSNYFSNTDVKLLEDFPKWLDGLGLKPLSVIFEGKKWQDIVNLTSKDLMHMGIFNANLRRRLTKNLIKAKKNLAGTANAVQEIEVKEGEVNDSFDQKAIIAQNINHKTVDLYFSILNDVPCMLNTFEEALGRYYPYFEGKKWDEIIKMTDQDLVNLGVQDVGVRKMMVKGFEKQKKLLLHLLNGVIEQPPPPAPVPAPAVVTPVKAETATTPPKKGNANAARDRRRRRGKGKKAKTESAPAVTTEKKENSV
;
A
#
# COMPACT_ATOMS: atom_id res chain seq x y z
N MET A 1 -16.99 15.06 25.93
CA MET A 1 -17.23 13.84 26.72
C MET A 1 -15.95 13.04 26.79
N THR A 2 -15.36 12.94 27.97
CA THR A 2 -14.22 12.07 28.27
C THR A 2 -14.70 11.00 29.23
N SER A 3 -14.82 9.78 28.73
CA SER A 3 -15.15 8.62 29.54
C SER A 3 -13.85 7.87 29.82
N SER A 4 -13.61 7.51 31.08
CA SER A 4 -12.44 6.70 31.44
C SER A 4 -12.91 5.39 32.09
N ILE A 5 -12.38 4.27 31.60
CA ILE A 5 -12.57 2.97 32.24
C ILE A 5 -11.31 2.71 33.07
N LYS A 6 -11.47 2.52 34.39
CA LYS A 6 -10.39 2.08 35.28
C LYS A 6 -10.45 0.56 35.39
N LEU A 7 -9.32 -0.09 35.16
CA LEU A 7 -9.14 -1.53 35.38
C LEU A 7 -8.43 -1.76 36.71
N THR A 8 -8.73 -2.87 37.39
CA THR A 8 -8.26 -3.20 38.74
C THR A 8 -6.74 -3.41 38.89
N HIS A 9 -5.95 -3.25 37.83
CA HIS A 9 -4.48 -3.34 37.84
C HIS A 9 -3.80 -2.04 37.37
N GLY A 10 -4.41 -0.87 37.60
CA GLY A 10 -3.78 0.43 37.37
C GLY A 10 -3.78 0.93 35.92
N ALA A 11 -4.27 0.16 34.96
CA ALA A 11 -4.43 0.61 33.58
C ALA A 11 -5.64 1.55 33.42
N ARG A 12 -5.43 2.69 32.76
CA ARG A 12 -6.49 3.64 32.35
C ARG A 12 -6.68 3.59 30.84
N LEU A 13 -7.89 3.31 30.40
CA LEU A 13 -8.27 3.49 28.99
C LEU A 13 -8.93 4.87 28.84
N LEU A 14 -8.31 5.75 28.04
CA LEU A 14 -8.86 7.06 27.71
C LEU A 14 -9.58 6.98 26.36
N LEU A 15 -10.90 7.18 26.36
CA LEU A 15 -11.69 7.24 25.12
C LEU A 15 -11.99 8.70 24.79
N LYS A 16 -11.55 9.17 23.62
CA LYS A 16 -11.79 10.54 23.15
C LYS A 16 -12.71 10.53 21.93
N ASN A 17 -13.81 11.28 22.03
CA ASN A 17 -14.78 11.57 20.96
C ASN A 17 -15.45 10.36 20.29
N SER A 18 -16.35 9.70 21.01
CA SER A 18 -17.29 8.74 20.42
C SER A 18 -18.72 9.06 20.84
N GLN A 19 -19.47 9.76 19.98
CA GLN A 19 -20.91 9.99 20.21
C GLN A 19 -21.76 8.71 20.09
N LYS A 20 -21.19 7.58 19.66
CA LYS A 20 -21.82 6.24 19.73
C LYS A 20 -20.77 5.16 19.94
N ILE A 21 -20.71 4.58 21.14
CA ILE A 21 -20.02 3.29 21.36
C ILE A 21 -21.07 2.21 21.17
N ASN A 22 -21.26 1.75 19.93
CA ASN A 22 -22.26 0.73 19.66
C ASN A 22 -21.74 -0.70 19.88
N ASN A 23 -20.43 -0.93 20.00
CA ASN A 23 -19.85 -2.23 20.35
C ASN A 23 -18.42 -2.07 20.89
N VAL A 24 -18.14 -2.62 22.07
CA VAL A 24 -16.77 -2.86 22.56
C VAL A 24 -16.54 -4.36 22.49
N PHE A 25 -15.69 -4.83 21.56
CA PHE A 25 -15.33 -6.23 21.48
C PHE A 25 -14.11 -6.50 22.37
N ILE A 26 -14.35 -7.14 23.51
CA ILE A 26 -13.30 -7.59 24.42
C ILE A 26 -13.11 -9.09 24.21
N ARG A 27 -12.02 -9.51 23.55
CA ARG A 27 -11.66 -10.93 23.45
C ARG A 27 -10.67 -11.27 24.56
N ARG A 28 -11.19 -11.98 25.57
CA ARG A 28 -10.51 -12.54 26.76
C ARG A 28 -10.08 -11.52 27.80
N ILE A 29 -10.92 -11.38 28.82
CA ILE A 29 -10.53 -10.86 30.13
C ILE A 29 -11.10 -11.83 31.18
N HIS A 30 -10.28 -12.20 32.16
CA HIS A 30 -10.66 -13.09 33.26
C HIS A 30 -10.84 -12.27 34.54
N ASN A 31 -11.91 -12.54 35.31
CA ASN A 31 -12.17 -11.97 36.65
C ASN A 31 -11.88 -10.48 36.79
N THR A 32 -12.56 -9.65 35.99
CA THR A 32 -12.32 -8.19 36.02
C THR A 32 -13.58 -7.44 36.42
N LYS A 33 -13.39 -6.49 37.35
CA LYS A 33 -14.41 -5.54 37.77
C LYS A 33 -14.26 -4.29 36.91
N PHE A 34 -15.32 -3.90 36.23
CA PHE A 34 -15.39 -2.64 35.52
C PHE A 34 -16.12 -1.61 36.38
N GLU A 35 -15.48 -0.47 36.63
CA GLU A 35 -16.14 0.67 37.27
C GLU A 35 -16.35 1.79 36.25
N ILE A 36 -17.61 2.19 36.08
CA ILE A 36 -17.98 3.28 35.18
C ILE A 36 -18.16 4.54 36.02
N ASN A 37 -17.22 5.48 35.83
CA ASN A 37 -17.24 6.77 36.52
C ASN A 37 -17.35 7.89 35.47
N TYR A 38 -18.23 8.86 35.72
CA TYR A 38 -18.35 10.06 34.91
C TYR A 38 -17.93 11.30 35.70
N GLN A 39 -17.27 12.22 34.99
CA GLN A 39 -17.03 13.59 35.45
C GLN A 39 -18.08 14.51 34.82
N LEU A 40 -18.94 15.10 35.65
CA LEU A 40 -20.04 15.97 35.24
C LEU A 40 -19.57 17.22 34.48
N ASN A 41 -18.35 17.66 34.74
CA ASN A 41 -17.69 18.81 34.12
C ASN A 41 -17.45 18.63 32.60
N SER A 42 -17.71 17.43 32.07
CA SER A 42 -17.53 17.08 30.65
C SER A 42 -18.81 17.13 29.80
N PHE A 43 -19.94 17.55 30.39
CA PHE A 43 -21.23 17.78 29.71
C PHE A 43 -21.37 19.22 29.19
N PRO A 44 -22.15 19.45 28.11
CA PRO A 44 -22.45 20.81 27.63
C PRO A 44 -23.13 21.64 28.73
N ARG A 45 -22.79 22.94 28.83
CA ARG A 45 -23.34 23.86 29.87
C ARG A 45 -24.86 23.86 29.94
N SER A 46 -25.55 23.64 28.82
CA SER A 46 -27.02 23.56 28.75
C SER A 46 -27.63 22.42 29.59
N PHE A 47 -26.89 21.34 29.84
CA PHE A 47 -27.33 20.22 30.68
C PHE A 47 -27.02 20.40 32.17
N LEU A 48 -26.19 21.39 32.54
CA LEU A 48 -25.73 21.61 33.91
C LEU A 48 -26.54 22.68 34.65
N ASN A 49 -27.48 23.34 33.97
CA ASN A 49 -28.26 24.45 34.53
C ASN A 49 -29.26 24.00 35.61
N ASP A 50 -29.71 22.74 35.56
CA ASP A 50 -30.69 22.19 36.50
C ASP A 50 -30.04 21.31 37.60
N VAL A 51 -28.70 21.24 37.64
CA VAL A 51 -27.96 20.43 38.62
C VAL A 51 -27.53 21.32 39.79
N PRO A 52 -27.86 20.96 41.06
CA PRO A 52 -27.44 21.73 42.23
C PRO A 52 -25.92 21.93 42.27
N LYS A 53 -25.48 23.17 42.53
CA LYS A 53 -24.05 23.58 42.40
C LYS A 53 -23.08 22.77 43.25
N ASN A 54 -23.56 22.19 44.36
CA ASN A 54 -22.81 21.30 45.24
C ASN A 54 -22.55 19.89 44.66
N VAL A 55 -23.17 19.52 43.54
CA VAL A 55 -23.03 18.22 42.87
C VAL A 55 -22.12 18.29 41.63
N ILE A 56 -21.79 19.49 41.15
CA ILE A 56 -21.07 19.70 39.88
C ILE A 56 -19.60 19.22 39.94
N ASN A 57 -19.04 19.02 41.14
CA ASN A 57 -17.67 18.54 41.34
C ASN A 57 -17.56 17.11 41.89
N SER A 58 -18.65 16.36 41.99
CA SER A 58 -18.60 14.97 42.48
C SER A 58 -18.45 13.96 41.34
N ASN A 59 -17.58 12.96 41.53
CA ASN A 59 -17.51 11.78 40.65
C ASN A 59 -18.71 10.89 40.96
N ILE A 60 -19.63 10.73 40.01
CA ILE A 60 -20.79 9.86 40.19
C ILE A 60 -20.42 8.46 39.69
N LYS A 61 -20.49 7.48 40.61
CA LYS A 61 -20.35 6.05 40.30
C LYS A 61 -21.72 5.49 39.93
N LEU A 62 -21.93 5.19 38.66
CA LEU A 62 -23.24 4.71 38.17
C LEU A 62 -23.42 3.19 38.34
N GLY A 63 -22.34 2.44 38.54
CA GLY A 63 -22.41 1.01 38.83
C GLY A 63 -21.08 0.30 38.62
N SER A 64 -21.05 -0.98 38.99
CA SER A 64 -19.94 -1.87 38.67
C SER A 64 -20.45 -3.14 38.00
N ILE A 65 -19.76 -3.55 36.94
CA ILE A 65 -20.02 -4.84 36.29
C ILE A 65 -18.91 -5.80 36.71
N ILE A 66 -19.29 -6.87 37.39
CA ILE A 66 -18.40 -7.95 37.77
C ILE A 66 -18.71 -9.13 36.85
N ILE A 67 -17.71 -9.57 36.09
CA ILE A 67 -17.85 -10.75 35.24
C ILE A 67 -17.08 -11.89 35.91
N GLN A 68 -17.80 -12.80 36.54
CA GLN A 68 -17.30 -14.08 37.04
C GLN A 68 -17.80 -15.22 36.14
N ARG A 69 -17.03 -16.30 36.07
CA ARG A 69 -17.34 -17.44 35.19
C ARG A 69 -18.51 -18.24 35.78
N GLY A 70 -19.60 -18.37 35.02
CA GLY A 70 -20.63 -19.39 35.25
C GLY A 70 -21.55 -19.16 36.46
N LEU A 71 -22.34 -18.08 36.44
CA LEU A 71 -23.69 -17.96 37.04
C LEU A 71 -24.14 -16.50 36.85
N ALA A 72 -25.29 -16.30 36.22
CA ALA A 72 -25.90 -14.99 36.09
C ALA A 72 -26.81 -14.73 37.30
N THR A 73 -26.27 -14.03 38.30
CA THR A 73 -27.08 -13.38 39.34
C THR A 73 -26.38 -12.09 39.76
N VAL A 74 -27.10 -10.98 39.65
CA VAL A 74 -26.68 -9.67 40.15
C VAL A 74 -27.08 -9.61 41.62
N THR A 75 -26.12 -9.68 42.52
CA THR A 75 -26.31 -9.34 43.93
C THR A 75 -25.35 -8.21 44.30
N ALA A 76 -25.91 -7.10 44.76
CA ALA A 76 -25.14 -6.03 45.36
C ALA A 76 -24.65 -6.50 46.73
N ILE A 77 -23.34 -6.63 46.90
CA ILE A 77 -22.70 -6.87 48.20
C ILE A 77 -21.78 -5.68 48.48
N ASP A 78 -22.05 -5.01 49.58
CA ASP A 78 -21.22 -3.95 50.16
C ASP A 78 -20.15 -4.60 51.04
N THR A 79 -18.87 -4.37 50.77
CA THR A 79 -17.78 -4.80 51.65
C THR A 79 -16.63 -3.79 51.66
N LYS A 80 -16.22 -3.44 52.89
CA LYS A 80 -15.09 -2.57 53.24
C LYS A 80 -13.75 -3.17 52.79
N VAL A 81 -12.85 -2.31 52.35
CA VAL A 81 -11.47 -2.62 51.93
C VAL A 81 -10.56 -2.78 53.17
N PRO A 82 -9.75 -3.84 53.30
CA PRO A 82 -8.67 -3.89 54.28
C PRO A 82 -7.36 -3.33 53.70
N ASP A 83 -6.54 -2.75 54.57
CA ASP A 83 -5.25 -2.13 54.23
C ASP A 83 -4.24 -3.14 53.66
N ILE A 84 -3.59 -2.75 52.56
CA ILE A 84 -2.52 -3.52 51.90
C ILE A 84 -1.17 -3.03 52.45
N PRO A 85 -0.28 -3.93 52.93
CA PRO A 85 1.03 -3.54 53.41
C PRO A 85 1.94 -3.11 52.24
N VAL A 86 2.65 -2.01 52.46
CA VAL A 86 3.68 -1.47 51.57
C VAL A 86 4.86 -2.45 51.55
N LEU A 87 5.07 -3.13 50.42
CA LEU A 87 6.22 -3.99 50.17
C LEU A 87 7.38 -3.16 49.61
N THR A 88 8.48 -3.08 50.37
CA THR A 88 9.63 -2.19 50.17
C THR A 88 10.77 -2.76 49.31
N ASP A 89 10.57 -3.83 48.53
CA ASP A 89 11.67 -4.44 47.79
C ASP A 89 11.42 -4.61 46.28
N THR A 90 11.41 -3.47 45.59
CA THR A 90 11.19 -3.34 44.14
C THR A 90 12.24 -4.06 43.30
N LYS A 91 13.47 -4.25 43.81
CA LYS A 91 14.53 -4.95 43.08
C LYS A 91 14.29 -6.46 42.98
N LYS A 92 13.78 -7.08 44.04
CA LYS A 92 13.46 -8.51 44.04
C LYS A 92 12.29 -8.83 43.12
N ILE A 93 11.26 -7.97 43.13
CA ILE A 93 10.10 -8.09 42.22
C ILE A 93 10.51 -7.90 40.76
N ALA A 94 11.39 -6.94 40.47
CA ALA A 94 11.91 -6.74 39.10
C ALA A 94 12.73 -7.95 38.60
N ALA A 95 13.55 -8.57 39.48
CA ALA A 95 14.33 -9.75 39.14
C ALA A 95 13.45 -11.00 38.91
N GLU A 96 12.43 -11.22 39.74
CA GLU A 96 11.47 -12.31 39.55
C GLU A 96 10.58 -12.09 38.31
N ALA A 97 10.18 -10.85 38.03
CA ALA A 97 9.47 -10.50 36.80
C ALA A 97 10.33 -10.73 35.56
N ALA A 98 11.61 -10.33 35.58
CA ALA A 98 12.55 -10.57 34.49
C ALA A 98 12.78 -12.07 34.25
N LYS A 99 12.86 -12.88 35.31
CA LYS A 99 12.99 -14.34 35.22
C LYS A 99 11.71 -15.00 34.67
N ALA A 100 10.54 -14.53 35.09
CA ALA A 100 9.26 -14.98 34.55
C ALA A 100 9.09 -14.61 33.07
N ILE A 101 9.53 -13.42 32.66
CA ILE A 101 9.54 -12.98 31.26
C ILE A 101 10.52 -13.83 30.43
N ALA A 102 11.74 -14.07 30.91
CA ALA A 102 12.72 -14.92 30.23
C ALA A 102 12.20 -16.35 30.00
N ASN A 103 11.56 -16.94 31.01
CA ASN A 103 10.93 -18.25 30.90
C ASN A 103 9.74 -18.26 29.92
N THR A 104 8.98 -17.17 29.85
CA THR A 104 7.85 -17.04 28.90
C THR A 104 8.33 -16.84 27.46
N VAL A 105 9.46 -16.14 27.26
CA VAL A 105 10.09 -15.94 25.94
C VAL A 105 10.73 -17.25 25.43
N GLN A 106 11.37 -18.04 26.29
CA GLN A 106 11.84 -19.38 25.92
C GLN A 106 10.70 -20.34 25.59
N ALA A 107 9.58 -20.29 26.33
CA ALA A 107 8.40 -21.11 26.06
C ALA A 107 7.60 -20.70 24.81
N THR A 108 7.87 -19.51 24.24
CA THR A 108 7.24 -19.05 22.98
C THR A 108 8.10 -19.32 21.74
N GLN A 109 9.35 -19.76 21.90
CA GLN A 109 10.24 -20.13 20.79
C GLN A 109 10.27 -21.64 20.49
N THR A 110 9.66 -22.48 21.32
CA THR A 110 9.43 -23.89 20.98
C THR A 110 8.19 -24.03 20.09
N SER A 111 8.33 -24.76 18.98
CA SER A 111 7.35 -24.96 17.89
C SER A 111 6.05 -25.65 18.28
N ASP A 112 5.84 -25.95 19.55
CA ASP A 112 4.81 -26.88 20.02
C ASP A 112 3.70 -26.19 20.82
N ASN A 113 3.56 -24.87 20.67
CA ASN A 113 2.40 -24.20 21.24
C ASN A 113 1.13 -24.58 20.43
N PRO A 114 0.19 -25.33 21.00
CA PRO A 114 -0.97 -25.85 20.28
C PRO A 114 -1.87 -24.72 19.74
N VAL A 115 -1.86 -23.55 20.37
CA VAL A 115 -2.62 -22.38 19.91
C VAL A 115 -1.98 -21.76 18.67
N VAL A 116 -0.66 -21.65 18.65
CA VAL A 116 0.09 -21.13 17.48
C VAL A 116 -0.04 -22.10 16.31
N ASN A 117 0.05 -23.40 16.58
CA ASN A 117 -0.11 -24.44 15.55
C ASN A 117 -1.52 -24.44 14.97
N ALA A 118 -2.58 -24.38 15.79
CA ALA A 118 -3.95 -24.26 15.31
C ALA A 118 -4.20 -22.96 14.50
N PHE A 119 -3.55 -21.85 14.88
CA PHE A 119 -3.64 -20.60 14.12
C PHE A 119 -2.93 -20.70 12.77
N ASN A 120 -1.72 -21.25 12.75
CA ASN A 120 -0.95 -21.44 11.52
C ASN A 120 -1.64 -22.42 10.57
N GLU A 121 -2.24 -23.49 11.09
CA GLU A 121 -3.01 -24.44 10.31
C GLU A 121 -4.25 -23.77 9.69
N LYS A 122 -5.02 -23.00 10.46
CA LYS A 122 -6.15 -22.22 9.92
C LYS A 122 -5.69 -21.22 8.85
N ARG A 123 -4.55 -20.56 9.07
CA ARG A 123 -3.98 -19.62 8.09
C ARG A 123 -3.53 -20.35 6.81
N ARG A 124 -2.93 -21.53 6.95
CA ARG A 124 -2.53 -22.39 5.83
C ARG A 124 -3.76 -22.81 5.02
N LEU A 125 -4.77 -23.38 5.68
CA LEU A 125 -6.05 -23.78 5.04
C LEU A 125 -6.74 -22.59 4.38
N TYR A 126 -6.71 -21.41 5.00
CA TYR A 126 -7.24 -20.19 4.40
C TYR A 126 -6.49 -19.81 3.11
N ASN A 127 -5.16 -19.86 3.15
CA ASN A 127 -4.34 -19.54 1.99
C ASN A 127 -4.54 -20.55 0.86
N GLU A 128 -4.57 -21.85 1.17
CA GLU A 128 -4.72 -22.93 0.19
C GLU A 128 -6.09 -22.95 -0.49
N ASN A 129 -7.15 -22.56 0.21
CA ASN A 129 -8.52 -22.68 -0.32
C ASN A 129 -9.15 -21.35 -0.79
N TYR A 130 -8.67 -20.19 -0.33
CA TYR A 130 -9.33 -18.90 -0.56
C TYR A 130 -8.42 -17.84 -1.16
N TRP A 131 -7.09 -18.00 -1.09
CA TRP A 131 -6.15 -16.94 -1.45
C TRP A 131 -5.15 -17.32 -2.55
N ILE A 132 -4.40 -18.40 -2.39
CA ILE A 132 -3.40 -18.81 -3.39
C ILE A 132 -4.14 -19.53 -4.52
N ASN A 133 -4.84 -20.60 -4.18
CA ASN A 133 -5.71 -21.34 -5.07
C ASN A 133 -7.14 -21.20 -4.54
N VAL A 134 -8.08 -20.87 -5.42
CA VAL A 134 -9.50 -20.90 -5.04
C VAL A 134 -9.97 -22.34 -5.19
N ASN A 135 -10.33 -22.97 -4.09
CA ASN A 135 -10.89 -24.31 -4.12
C ASN A 135 -12.35 -24.25 -4.61
N PHE A 136 -12.55 -24.52 -5.91
CA PHE A 136 -13.87 -24.44 -6.55
C PHE A 136 -14.84 -25.51 -6.04
N GLU A 137 -14.36 -26.72 -5.71
CA GLU A 137 -15.23 -27.76 -5.13
C GLU A 137 -15.78 -27.32 -3.78
N LEU A 138 -14.93 -26.69 -2.95
CA LEU A 138 -15.38 -26.09 -1.71
C LEU A 138 -16.35 -24.93 -1.97
N PHE A 139 -16.10 -24.09 -2.97
CA PHE A 139 -16.99 -22.98 -3.33
C PHE A 139 -18.37 -23.44 -3.81
N LYS A 140 -18.47 -24.57 -4.53
CA LYS A 140 -19.74 -25.21 -4.91
C LYS A 140 -20.56 -25.55 -3.67
N ASN A 141 -19.92 -25.95 -2.56
CA ASN A 141 -20.53 -26.02 -1.24
C ASN A 141 -20.41 -24.69 -0.49
N PHE A 142 -21.08 -23.65 -1.00
CA PHE A 142 -20.95 -22.27 -0.51
C PHE A 142 -21.14 -22.10 1.02
N PRO A 143 -22.09 -22.79 1.69
CA PRO A 143 -22.19 -22.80 3.15
C PRO A 143 -20.90 -23.22 3.89
N GLU A 144 -20.22 -24.27 3.41
CA GLU A 144 -18.97 -24.77 3.99
C GLU A 144 -17.80 -23.83 3.68
N TRP A 145 -17.78 -23.27 2.47
CA TRP A 145 -16.83 -22.24 2.07
C TRP A 145 -16.94 -20.98 2.97
N LEU A 146 -18.14 -20.59 3.39
CA LEU A 146 -18.31 -19.50 4.35
C LEU A 146 -17.72 -19.82 5.73
N ASP A 147 -17.73 -21.09 6.16
CA ASP A 147 -17.17 -21.49 7.45
C ASP A 147 -15.66 -21.25 7.51
N GLY A 148 -14.93 -21.63 6.45
CA GLY A 148 -13.48 -21.38 6.38
C GLY A 148 -13.10 -19.90 6.27
N LEU A 149 -14.03 -19.02 5.83
CA LEU A 149 -13.88 -17.57 5.93
C LEU A 149 -14.17 -17.02 7.34
N GLY A 150 -14.67 -17.84 8.26
CA GLY A 150 -15.20 -17.41 9.55
C GLY A 150 -16.50 -16.61 9.41
N LEU A 151 -17.29 -16.91 8.38
CA LEU A 151 -18.58 -16.29 8.04
C LEU A 151 -19.74 -17.30 8.13
N LYS A 152 -19.57 -18.39 8.89
CA LYS A 152 -20.56 -19.46 9.10
C LYS A 152 -21.97 -18.96 9.43
N LEU A 153 -22.09 -17.87 10.17
CA LEU A 153 -23.39 -17.28 10.54
C LEU A 153 -24.20 -16.79 9.34
N LEU A 154 -23.56 -16.58 8.18
CA LEU A 154 -24.23 -16.22 6.94
C LEU A 154 -24.70 -17.44 6.15
N ALA A 155 -24.23 -18.65 6.46
CA ALA A 155 -24.50 -19.86 5.69
C ALA A 155 -26.00 -20.13 5.44
N PRO A 156 -26.92 -19.97 6.43
CA PRO A 156 -28.35 -20.19 6.21
C PRO A 156 -28.96 -19.30 5.12
N ILE A 157 -28.41 -18.09 4.91
CA ILE A 157 -28.90 -17.15 3.89
C ILE A 157 -28.67 -17.67 2.47
N PHE A 158 -27.64 -18.51 2.29
CA PHE A 158 -27.22 -19.04 0.99
C PHE A 158 -27.60 -20.51 0.79
N GLN A 159 -28.28 -21.12 1.75
CA GLN A 159 -28.69 -22.52 1.64
C GLN A 159 -29.64 -22.71 0.45
N GLY A 160 -29.32 -23.68 -0.42
CA GLY A 160 -30.10 -23.98 -1.62
C GLY A 160 -29.91 -22.99 -2.78
N LYS A 161 -29.03 -21.99 -2.66
CA LYS A 161 -28.71 -21.08 -3.77
C LYS A 161 -27.60 -21.68 -4.64
N PRO A 162 -27.75 -21.70 -5.98
CA PRO A 162 -26.70 -22.18 -6.86
C PRO A 162 -25.51 -21.23 -6.81
N TRP A 163 -24.29 -21.78 -6.78
CA TRP A 163 -23.07 -20.98 -6.67
C TRP A 163 -22.84 -20.09 -7.90
N GLU A 164 -23.40 -20.48 -9.05
CA GLU A 164 -23.43 -19.76 -10.32
C GLU A 164 -24.18 -18.41 -10.22
N ASP A 165 -25.19 -18.33 -9.36
CA ASP A 165 -25.85 -17.05 -9.07
C ASP A 165 -25.00 -16.23 -8.10
N ILE A 166 -24.49 -16.89 -7.07
CA ILE A 166 -23.72 -16.25 -5.99
C ILE A 166 -22.46 -15.56 -6.52
N ILE A 167 -21.77 -16.17 -7.49
CA ILE A 167 -20.55 -15.61 -8.08
C ILE A 167 -20.79 -14.26 -8.80
N ASN A 168 -22.05 -14.00 -9.16
CA ASN A 168 -22.50 -12.79 -9.86
C ASN A 168 -23.12 -11.74 -8.93
N TYR A 169 -23.27 -12.03 -7.64
CA TYR A 169 -23.89 -11.10 -6.70
C TYR A 169 -23.13 -9.78 -6.57
N LYS A 170 -23.91 -8.70 -6.56
CA LYS A 170 -23.50 -7.32 -6.31
C LYS A 170 -23.75 -6.97 -4.84
N MET A 171 -23.29 -5.78 -4.47
CA MET A 171 -23.47 -5.24 -3.12
C MET A 171 -24.95 -5.15 -2.72
N THR A 172 -25.82 -4.81 -3.67
CA THR A 172 -27.27 -4.71 -3.51
C THR A 172 -27.91 -6.07 -3.29
N ASP A 173 -27.45 -7.09 -4.01
CA ASP A 173 -28.03 -8.44 -3.96
C ASP A 173 -27.78 -9.06 -2.59
N LEU A 174 -26.57 -8.91 -2.05
CA LEU A 174 -26.24 -9.35 -0.69
C LEU A 174 -27.04 -8.60 0.40
N GLU A 175 -27.38 -7.34 0.15
CA GLU A 175 -28.20 -6.55 1.06
C GLU A 175 -29.66 -7.03 1.06
N LEU A 176 -30.22 -7.26 -0.13
CA LEU A 176 -31.57 -7.83 -0.30
C LEU A 176 -31.68 -9.24 0.27
N LEU A 177 -30.60 -10.02 0.25
CA LEU A 177 -30.53 -11.35 0.87
C LEU A 177 -30.42 -11.31 2.41
N GLY A 178 -30.38 -10.14 3.03
CA GLY A 178 -30.37 -10.03 4.49
C GLY A 178 -28.96 -10.05 5.11
N VAL A 179 -27.94 -9.59 4.39
CA VAL A 179 -26.62 -9.28 4.97
C VAL A 179 -26.52 -7.77 5.22
N PRO A 180 -27.07 -7.22 6.32
CA PRO A 180 -27.20 -5.77 6.53
C PRO A 180 -25.87 -5.06 6.81
N ASN A 181 -24.83 -5.78 7.25
CA ASN A 181 -23.54 -5.19 7.56
C ASN A 181 -22.69 -4.94 6.30
N LYS A 182 -22.45 -3.67 5.99
CA LYS A 182 -21.64 -3.21 4.83
C LYS A 182 -20.22 -3.82 4.79
N ASN A 183 -19.57 -4.01 5.94
CA ASN A 183 -18.20 -4.55 5.99
C ASN A 183 -18.19 -6.06 5.69
N LEU A 184 -19.19 -6.80 6.18
CA LEU A 184 -19.37 -8.21 5.82
C LEU A 184 -19.63 -8.36 4.32
N ARG A 185 -20.51 -7.53 3.73
CA ARG A 185 -20.76 -7.51 2.29
C ARG A 185 -19.48 -7.24 1.49
N LYS A 186 -18.69 -6.22 1.87
CA LYS A 186 -17.40 -5.92 1.22
C LYS A 186 -16.41 -7.07 1.31
N ARG A 187 -16.31 -7.72 2.47
CA ARG A 187 -15.42 -8.87 2.68
C ARG A 187 -15.85 -10.04 1.81
N LEU A 188 -17.14 -10.36 1.79
CA LEU A 188 -17.69 -11.44 0.99
C LEU A 188 -17.48 -11.18 -0.52
N LEU A 189 -17.81 -9.98 -1.01
CA LEU A 189 -17.60 -9.61 -2.41
C LEU A 189 -16.13 -9.62 -2.83
N ARG A 190 -15.18 -9.34 -1.92
CA ARG A 190 -13.75 -9.46 -2.23
C ARG A 190 -13.39 -10.90 -2.55
N HIS A 191 -13.90 -11.85 -1.76
CA HIS A 191 -13.66 -13.27 -1.97
C HIS A 191 -14.44 -13.81 -3.18
N ILE A 192 -15.71 -13.44 -3.34
CA ILE A 192 -16.50 -13.80 -4.53
C ILE A 192 -15.83 -13.26 -5.80
N ARG A 193 -15.39 -11.99 -5.80
CA ARG A 193 -14.65 -11.43 -6.92
C ARG A 193 -13.38 -12.21 -7.18
N LYS A 194 -12.65 -12.63 -6.14
CA LYS A 194 -11.47 -13.46 -6.33
C LYS A 194 -11.80 -14.82 -6.93
N VAL A 195 -12.89 -15.47 -6.49
CA VAL A 195 -13.39 -16.71 -7.12
C VAL A 195 -13.74 -16.45 -8.58
N ARG A 196 -14.48 -15.37 -8.86
CA ARG A 196 -14.83 -14.94 -10.21
C ARG A 196 -13.61 -14.63 -11.05
N ASP A 197 -12.62 -13.93 -10.52
CA ASP A 197 -11.41 -13.57 -11.23
C ASP A 197 -10.54 -14.82 -11.44
N SER A 198 -10.44 -15.73 -10.47
CA SER A 198 -9.79 -17.04 -10.66
C SER A 198 -10.56 -17.93 -11.64
N TYR A 199 -11.89 -17.80 -11.70
CA TYR A 199 -12.74 -18.50 -12.65
C TYR A 199 -12.58 -17.91 -14.06
N VAL A 200 -12.54 -16.59 -14.19
CA VAL A 200 -12.44 -15.85 -15.46
C VAL A 200 -11.01 -15.84 -16.01
N TYR A 201 -10.02 -15.55 -15.18
CA TYR A 201 -8.60 -15.38 -15.56
C TYR A 201 -7.74 -16.62 -15.34
N GLY A 202 -8.10 -17.49 -14.38
CA GLY A 202 -7.55 -18.84 -14.42
C GLY A 202 -8.06 -19.50 -15.69
N ALA A 203 -7.26 -20.39 -16.28
CA ALA A 203 -7.68 -21.18 -17.43
C ALA A 203 -9.12 -21.75 -17.26
N GLY A 204 -9.64 -21.90 -16.04
CA GLY A 204 -11.01 -22.24 -15.62
C GLY A 204 -12.18 -21.85 -16.53
N SER A 205 -12.37 -20.58 -16.93
CA SER A 205 -13.52 -20.20 -17.77
C SER A 205 -13.44 -20.80 -19.17
N PHE A 206 -12.22 -21.09 -19.62
CA PHE A 206 -11.94 -21.77 -20.86
C PHE A 206 -11.61 -23.25 -20.67
N ALA A 207 -11.33 -23.69 -19.44
CA ALA A 207 -10.86 -25.03 -19.14
C ALA A 207 -11.92 -26.06 -19.50
N MET A 208 -13.20 -25.72 -19.34
CA MET A 208 -14.30 -26.55 -19.82
C MET A 208 -14.29 -26.71 -21.35
N PHE A 209 -13.93 -25.66 -22.08
CA PHE A 209 -13.84 -25.67 -23.54
C PHE A 209 -12.53 -26.31 -24.04
N LEU A 210 -11.50 -26.33 -23.21
CA LEU A 210 -10.19 -26.92 -23.48
C LEU A 210 -10.05 -28.34 -22.89
N GLN A 211 -11.09 -28.87 -22.23
CA GLN A 211 -11.05 -30.16 -21.56
C GLN A 211 -10.80 -31.28 -22.57
N GLY A 212 -9.87 -32.19 -22.23
CA GLY A 212 -9.51 -33.32 -23.09
C GLY A 212 -8.47 -32.99 -24.16
N LYS A 213 -8.07 -31.72 -24.32
CA LYS A 213 -6.92 -31.34 -25.15
C LYS A 213 -5.63 -31.39 -24.35
N LYS A 214 -4.56 -31.85 -25.00
CA LYS A 214 -3.21 -31.75 -24.43
C LYS A 214 -2.71 -30.31 -24.50
N TRP A 215 -1.75 -29.95 -23.65
CA TRP A 215 -1.23 -28.58 -23.62
C TRP A 215 -0.62 -28.15 -24.96
N GLU A 216 0.08 -29.06 -25.63
CA GLU A 216 0.67 -28.84 -26.95
C GLU A 216 -0.39 -28.54 -28.02
N GLU A 217 -1.58 -29.12 -27.90
CA GLU A 217 -2.71 -28.83 -28.79
C GLU A 217 -3.34 -27.49 -28.43
N ILE A 218 -3.44 -27.15 -27.14
CA ILE A 218 -4.04 -25.91 -26.65
C ILE A 218 -3.25 -24.70 -27.16
N ILE A 219 -1.92 -24.72 -27.06
CA ILE A 219 -1.09 -23.60 -27.50
C ILE A 219 -1.12 -23.40 -29.03
N GLU A 220 -1.48 -24.43 -29.80
CA GLU A 220 -1.65 -24.38 -31.25
C GLU A 220 -3.03 -23.88 -31.70
N LEU A 221 -3.98 -23.69 -30.79
CA LEU A 221 -5.33 -23.26 -31.14
C LEU A 221 -5.34 -21.86 -31.78
N LYS A 222 -6.02 -21.77 -32.92
CA LYS A 222 -6.33 -20.53 -33.63
C LYS A 222 -7.70 -20.00 -33.21
N LYS A 223 -8.04 -18.81 -33.71
CA LYS A 223 -9.31 -18.14 -33.44
C LYS A 223 -10.53 -18.98 -33.84
N ASP A 224 -10.44 -19.68 -34.97
CA ASP A 224 -11.50 -20.55 -35.47
C ASP A 224 -11.67 -21.78 -34.59
N ASP A 225 -10.58 -22.36 -34.10
CA ASP A 225 -10.61 -23.49 -33.17
C ASP A 225 -11.28 -23.08 -31.85
N LEU A 226 -10.93 -21.91 -31.29
CA LEU A 226 -11.57 -21.38 -30.09
C LEU A 226 -13.07 -21.13 -30.31
N THR A 227 -13.46 -20.68 -31.50
CA THR A 227 -14.88 -20.50 -31.86
C THR A 227 -15.61 -21.85 -31.90
N ALA A 228 -14.99 -22.87 -32.49
CA ALA A 228 -15.52 -24.24 -32.54
C ALA A 228 -15.66 -24.87 -31.15
N LEU A 229 -14.76 -24.53 -30.23
CA LEU A 229 -14.82 -24.92 -28.83
C LEU A 229 -15.86 -24.12 -28.02
N GLY A 230 -16.59 -23.19 -28.62
CA GLY A 230 -17.67 -22.43 -27.96
C GLY A 230 -17.23 -21.09 -27.36
N ILE A 231 -15.96 -20.71 -27.50
CA ILE A 231 -15.43 -19.42 -27.06
C ILE A 231 -15.65 -18.42 -28.19
N LYS A 232 -16.83 -17.77 -28.24
CA LYS A 232 -17.25 -16.94 -29.39
C LYS A 232 -16.85 -15.47 -29.29
N GLU A 233 -16.51 -14.98 -28.10
CA GLU A 233 -16.22 -13.56 -27.91
C GLU A 233 -14.79 -13.22 -28.34
N ALA A 234 -14.66 -12.40 -29.38
CA ALA A 234 -13.37 -12.01 -29.96
C ALA A 234 -12.34 -11.48 -28.94
N PRO A 235 -12.69 -10.63 -27.94
CA PRO A 235 -11.73 -10.16 -26.94
C PRO A 235 -11.08 -11.29 -26.12
N PHE A 236 -11.84 -12.35 -25.83
CA PHE A 236 -11.33 -13.51 -25.11
C PHE A 236 -10.45 -14.40 -25.99
N GLN A 237 -10.86 -14.62 -27.24
CA GLN A 237 -10.03 -15.34 -28.21
C GLN A 237 -8.67 -14.66 -28.39
N ASP A 238 -8.66 -13.34 -28.58
CA ASP A 238 -7.44 -12.58 -28.77
C ASP A 238 -6.56 -12.56 -27.50
N LEU A 239 -7.16 -12.67 -26.31
CA LEU A 239 -6.43 -12.79 -25.05
C LEU A 239 -5.78 -14.17 -24.92
N LEU A 240 -6.51 -15.24 -25.21
CA LEU A 240 -6.02 -16.62 -25.18
C LEU A 240 -4.91 -16.84 -26.20
N ILE A 241 -5.10 -16.43 -27.45
CA ILE A 241 -4.09 -16.55 -28.50
C ILE A 241 -2.80 -15.83 -28.10
N ARG A 242 -2.90 -14.63 -27.50
CA ARG A 242 -1.74 -13.93 -26.96
C ARG A 242 -1.06 -14.69 -25.82
N GLY A 243 -1.84 -15.28 -24.91
CA GLY A 243 -1.32 -16.15 -23.85
C GLY A 243 -0.62 -17.40 -24.40
N PHE A 244 -1.19 -18.04 -25.41
CA PHE A 244 -0.61 -19.21 -26.07
C PHE A 244 0.68 -18.87 -26.81
N ALA A 245 0.69 -17.76 -27.56
CA ALA A 245 1.90 -17.26 -28.22
C ALA A 245 3.02 -16.94 -27.22
N TYR A 246 2.64 -16.41 -26.05
CA TYR A 246 3.57 -16.17 -24.96
C TYR A 246 4.18 -17.49 -24.42
N GLU A 247 3.39 -18.54 -24.24
CA GLU A 247 3.87 -19.85 -23.77
C GLU A 247 4.67 -20.61 -24.85
N LYS A 248 4.40 -20.36 -26.14
CA LYS A 248 5.20 -20.87 -27.26
C LYS A 248 6.59 -20.26 -27.35
N THR A 249 6.75 -19.04 -26.84
CA THR A 249 8.04 -18.36 -26.90
C THR A 249 8.98 -19.08 -25.93
N PRO A 250 10.09 -19.68 -26.41
CA PRO A 250 11.01 -20.38 -25.53
C PRO A 250 11.45 -19.42 -24.42
N ARG A 251 11.20 -19.81 -23.17
CA ARG A 251 11.66 -19.01 -22.03
C ARG A 251 13.17 -19.11 -22.01
N ILE A 252 13.83 -18.04 -22.47
CA ILE A 252 15.26 -17.88 -22.25
C ILE A 252 15.42 -17.73 -20.74
N LEU A 253 15.89 -18.80 -20.10
CA LEU A 253 16.07 -18.84 -18.66
C LEU A 253 17.52 -18.48 -18.37
N ASN A 254 17.73 -17.32 -17.76
CA ASN A 254 19.04 -16.94 -17.24
C ASN A 254 19.16 -17.51 -15.82
N GLU A 255 19.46 -18.82 -15.73
CA GLU A 255 19.52 -19.56 -14.46
C GLU A 255 20.43 -18.88 -13.43
N LYS A 256 21.57 -18.32 -13.89
CA LYS A 256 22.49 -17.57 -13.03
C LYS A 256 21.81 -16.33 -12.44
N ALA A 257 21.15 -15.52 -13.26
CA ALA A 257 20.45 -14.32 -12.79
C ALA A 257 19.27 -14.65 -11.86
N GLU A 258 18.52 -15.72 -12.13
CA GLU A 258 17.43 -16.20 -11.28
C GLU A 258 17.94 -16.67 -9.91
N ALA A 259 19.04 -17.42 -9.87
CA ALA A 259 19.64 -17.86 -8.61
C ALA A 259 20.07 -16.67 -7.74
N VAL A 260 20.73 -15.68 -8.34
CA VAL A 260 21.14 -14.45 -7.64
C VAL A 260 19.93 -13.61 -7.22
N LEU A 261 18.88 -13.53 -8.05
CA LEU A 261 17.63 -12.86 -7.68
C LEU A 261 16.98 -13.51 -6.45
N GLU A 262 16.93 -14.85 -6.40
CA GLU A 262 16.34 -15.57 -5.28
C GLU A 262 17.19 -15.44 -4.01
N GLU A 263 18.51 -15.52 -4.12
CA GLU A 263 19.43 -15.25 -3.01
C GLU A 263 19.21 -13.84 -2.44
N ASN A 264 19.11 -12.83 -3.31
CA ASN A 264 18.81 -11.45 -2.92
C ASN A 264 17.44 -11.32 -2.25
N ASN A 265 16.43 -12.06 -2.71
CA ASN A 265 15.11 -12.08 -2.09
C ASN A 265 15.16 -12.69 -0.68
N ILE A 266 15.90 -13.78 -0.49
CA ILE A 266 16.12 -14.43 0.80
C ILE A 266 16.84 -13.45 1.73
N TYR A 267 17.94 -12.86 1.28
CA TYR A 267 18.71 -11.86 2.02
C TYR A 267 17.86 -10.65 2.41
N PHE A 268 17.06 -10.11 1.48
CA PHE A 268 16.18 -8.98 1.75
C PHE A 268 15.13 -9.35 2.81
N ARG A 269 14.56 -10.55 2.72
CA ARG A 269 13.54 -11.03 3.65
C ARG A 269 14.10 -11.19 5.06
N SER A 270 15.28 -11.79 5.20
CA SER A 270 15.89 -12.04 6.51
C SER A 270 16.37 -10.76 7.20
N ASN A 271 16.92 -9.80 6.46
CA ASN A 271 17.58 -8.62 7.04
C ASN A 271 16.71 -7.36 7.14
N TYR A 272 15.67 -7.24 6.30
CA TYR A 272 14.82 -6.04 6.24
C TYR A 272 13.34 -6.34 6.44
N PHE A 273 12.88 -7.53 6.05
CA PHE A 273 11.45 -7.83 6.05
C PHE A 273 10.94 -8.43 7.37
N SER A 274 11.50 -9.54 7.81
CA SER A 274 10.96 -10.26 8.98
C SER A 274 11.46 -9.64 10.27
N ASN A 275 12.77 -9.41 10.34
CA ASN A 275 13.46 -8.69 11.41
C ASN A 275 14.41 -7.69 10.77
N THR A 276 14.71 -6.61 11.50
CA THR A 276 15.78 -5.69 11.09
C THR A 276 17.04 -6.15 11.76
N ASP A 277 18.04 -6.53 10.98
CA ASP A 277 19.37 -6.80 11.53
C ASP A 277 19.97 -5.48 12.05
N VAL A 278 20.06 -5.36 13.38
CA VAL A 278 20.56 -4.16 14.06
C VAL A 278 22.05 -3.96 13.77
N LYS A 279 22.83 -5.03 13.65
CA LYS A 279 24.27 -4.94 13.32
C LYS A 279 24.45 -4.40 11.90
N LEU A 280 23.59 -4.84 10.98
CA LEU A 280 23.59 -4.30 9.63
C LEU A 280 23.17 -2.83 9.62
N LEU A 281 22.14 -2.46 10.41
CA LEU A 281 21.68 -1.06 10.51
C LEU A 281 22.73 -0.12 11.12
N GLU A 282 23.56 -0.62 12.04
CA GLU A 282 24.73 0.10 12.58
C GLU A 282 25.75 0.41 11.48
N ASP A 283 25.96 -0.51 10.55
CA ASP A 283 26.71 -0.30 9.30
C ASP A 283 25.79 0.24 8.20
N PHE A 284 25.31 1.47 8.38
CA PHE A 284 24.29 2.08 7.52
C PHE A 284 24.64 2.08 6.01
N PRO A 285 25.91 2.32 5.58
CA PRO A 285 26.29 2.16 4.18
C PRO A 285 26.04 0.74 3.63
N LYS A 286 26.39 -0.30 4.39
CA LYS A 286 26.14 -1.69 4.01
C LYS A 286 24.65 -2.04 4.07
N TRP A 287 23.91 -1.44 5.02
CA TRP A 287 22.44 -1.54 5.06
C TRP A 287 21.79 -0.96 3.80
N LEU A 288 22.28 0.17 3.28
CA LEU A 288 21.82 0.74 2.01
C LEU A 288 22.21 -0.13 0.81
N ASP A 289 23.38 -0.77 0.84
CA ASP A 289 23.84 -1.66 -0.23
C ASP A 289 22.87 -2.82 -0.43
N GLY A 290 22.47 -3.51 0.65
CA GLY A 290 21.47 -4.57 0.57
C GLY A 290 20.05 -4.12 0.19
N LEU A 291 19.77 -2.81 0.21
CA LEU A 291 18.56 -2.23 -0.38
C LEU A 291 18.70 -1.89 -1.87
N GLY A 292 19.89 -2.02 -2.44
CA GLY A 292 20.25 -1.51 -3.76
C GLY A 292 20.19 0.01 -3.81
N LEU A 293 20.72 0.68 -2.78
CA LEU A 293 20.74 2.14 -2.61
C LEU A 293 22.15 2.65 -2.25
N LYS A 294 23.20 1.88 -2.56
CA LYS A 294 24.58 2.16 -2.19
C LYS A 294 25.06 3.59 -2.51
N PRO A 295 24.79 4.18 -3.68
CA PRO A 295 25.23 5.56 -3.99
C PRO A 295 24.71 6.63 -3.02
N LEU A 296 23.61 6.36 -2.31
CA LEU A 296 23.05 7.30 -1.35
C LEU A 296 23.84 7.36 -0.04
N SER A 297 24.75 6.41 0.21
CA SER A 297 25.55 6.34 1.44
C SER A 297 26.34 7.61 1.74
N VAL A 298 26.87 8.27 0.72
CA VAL A 298 27.62 9.54 0.84
C VAL A 298 26.79 10.64 1.51
N ILE A 299 25.46 10.63 1.36
CA ILE A 299 24.55 11.62 1.96
C ILE A 299 24.44 11.42 3.48
N PHE A 300 24.72 10.21 3.96
CA PHE A 300 24.58 9.81 5.36
C PHE A 300 25.92 9.68 6.07
N GLU A 301 27.03 10.05 5.42
CA GLU A 301 28.35 10.01 6.02
C GLU A 301 28.40 10.83 7.32
N GLY A 302 28.92 10.21 8.39
CA GLY A 302 29.00 10.80 9.73
C GLY A 302 27.67 10.91 10.49
N LYS A 303 26.53 10.48 9.92
CA LYS A 303 25.24 10.48 10.61
C LYS A 303 25.03 9.17 11.38
N LYS A 304 24.46 9.26 12.57
CA LYS A 304 24.09 8.10 13.37
C LYS A 304 22.80 7.48 12.83
N TRP A 305 22.74 6.15 12.73
CA TRP A 305 21.57 5.46 12.19
C TRP A 305 20.28 5.76 12.98
N GLN A 306 20.39 6.03 14.28
CA GLN A 306 19.27 6.40 15.17
C GLN A 306 18.60 7.70 14.72
N ASP A 307 19.36 8.66 14.19
CA ASP A 307 18.82 9.89 13.62
C ASP A 307 18.21 9.62 12.24
N ILE A 308 18.88 8.77 11.45
CA ILE A 308 18.46 8.43 10.08
C ILE A 308 17.11 7.73 10.05
N VAL A 309 16.84 6.78 10.97
CA VAL A 309 15.54 6.06 11.03
C VAL A 309 14.35 6.95 11.36
N ASN A 310 14.59 8.18 11.81
CA ASN A 310 13.55 9.17 12.10
C ASN A 310 13.32 10.16 10.95
N LEU A 311 14.10 10.10 9.86
CA LEU A 311 13.94 10.98 8.71
C LEU A 311 12.62 10.74 7.98
N THR A 312 11.97 11.85 7.62
CA THR A 312 10.78 11.86 6.76
C THR A 312 11.17 11.96 5.28
N SER A 313 10.21 11.71 4.38
CA SER A 313 10.43 11.93 2.93
C SER A 313 10.87 13.37 2.62
N LYS A 314 10.37 14.36 3.38
CA LYS A 314 10.78 15.77 3.20
C LYS A 314 12.24 15.98 3.61
N ASP A 315 12.67 15.38 4.71
CA ASP A 315 14.05 15.49 5.17
C ASP A 315 15.01 14.87 4.14
N LEU A 316 14.67 13.69 3.61
CA LEU A 316 15.45 13.04 2.54
C LEU A 316 15.55 13.89 1.27
N MET A 317 14.49 14.61 0.92
CA MET A 317 14.50 15.56 -0.19
C MET A 317 15.43 16.74 0.09
N HIS A 318 15.38 17.33 1.29
CA HIS A 318 16.29 18.41 1.69
C HIS A 318 17.75 17.96 1.76
N MET A 319 17.98 16.66 1.97
CA MET A 319 19.30 16.03 1.93
C MET A 319 19.80 15.72 0.51
N GLY A 320 19.03 16.06 -0.53
CA GLY A 320 19.45 15.90 -1.94
C GLY A 320 18.93 14.63 -2.63
N ILE A 321 18.08 13.83 -1.97
CA ILE A 321 17.47 12.64 -2.60
C ILE A 321 16.21 13.07 -3.34
N PHE A 322 16.37 13.60 -4.55
CA PHE A 322 15.27 14.19 -5.32
C PHE A 322 14.37 13.16 -6.03
N ASN A 323 14.85 11.93 -6.25
CA ASN A 323 14.03 10.88 -6.85
C ASN A 323 13.00 10.35 -5.83
N ALA A 324 11.70 10.51 -6.15
CA ALA A 324 10.59 10.13 -5.27
C ALA A 324 10.52 8.62 -5.00
N ASN A 325 10.91 7.77 -5.96
CA ASN A 325 10.90 6.32 -5.77
C ASN A 325 12.01 5.88 -4.80
N LEU A 326 13.20 6.46 -4.91
CA LEU A 326 14.29 6.23 -3.96
C LEU A 326 13.88 6.68 -2.55
N ARG A 327 13.30 7.89 -2.40
CA ARG A 327 12.78 8.35 -1.10
C ARG A 327 11.71 7.43 -0.54
N ARG A 328 10.71 7.07 -1.35
CA ARG A 328 9.62 6.16 -0.94
C ARG A 328 10.18 4.82 -0.45
N ARG A 329 11.10 4.22 -1.20
CA ARG A 329 11.76 2.97 -0.84
C ARG A 329 12.53 3.11 0.48
N LEU A 330 13.32 4.17 0.64
CA LEU A 330 14.09 4.41 1.85
C LEU A 330 13.17 4.65 3.07
N THR A 331 12.22 5.58 2.98
CA THR A 331 11.25 5.86 4.05
C THR A 331 10.49 4.61 4.48
N LYS A 332 10.03 3.78 3.54
CA LYS A 332 9.33 2.52 3.86
C LYS A 332 10.21 1.56 4.67
N ASN A 333 11.47 1.41 4.30
CA ASN A 333 12.41 0.55 5.02
C ASN A 333 12.82 1.15 6.37
N LEU A 334 12.95 2.47 6.51
CA LEU A 334 13.20 3.14 7.80
C LEU A 334 12.01 2.98 8.76
N ILE A 335 10.76 3.17 8.28
CA ILE A 335 9.55 2.91 9.07
C ILE A 335 9.52 1.46 9.53
N LYS A 336 9.90 0.54 8.66
CA LYS A 336 9.96 -0.88 8.98
C LYS A 336 11.03 -1.20 10.02
N ALA A 337 12.21 -0.61 9.89
CA ALA A 337 13.27 -0.69 10.89
C ALA A 337 12.79 -0.20 12.26
N LYS A 338 12.14 0.97 12.30
CA LYS A 338 11.56 1.54 13.51
C LYS A 338 10.52 0.62 14.16
N LYS A 339 9.64 -0.01 13.38
CA LYS A 339 8.65 -0.97 13.87
C LYS A 339 9.29 -2.22 14.46
N ASN A 340 10.29 -2.78 13.78
CA ASN A 340 10.98 -3.99 14.23
C ASN A 340 11.76 -3.73 15.54
N LEU A 341 12.45 -2.59 15.64
CA LEU A 341 13.15 -2.17 16.85
C LEU A 341 12.22 -1.93 18.05
N ALA A 342 11.03 -1.36 17.80
CA ALA A 342 10.02 -1.19 18.83
C ALA A 342 9.40 -2.52 19.29
N GLY A 343 9.25 -3.49 18.38
CA GLY A 343 8.70 -4.82 18.70
C GLY A 343 9.65 -5.69 19.54
N THR A 344 10.96 -5.51 19.41
CA THR A 344 11.96 -6.21 20.23
C THR A 344 12.06 -5.66 21.65
N ALA A 345 11.68 -4.39 21.86
CA ALA A 345 11.61 -3.78 23.17
C ALA A 345 10.17 -3.94 23.72
N ASN A 346 9.92 -4.98 24.52
CA ASN A 346 8.65 -5.11 25.25
C ASN A 346 8.27 -3.76 25.90
N ALA A 347 7.13 -3.21 25.48
CA ALA A 347 6.56 -1.90 25.85
C ALA A 347 7.16 -0.67 25.15
N VAL A 348 6.36 -0.01 24.30
CA VAL A 348 5.98 1.42 24.39
C VAL A 348 5.01 1.78 23.26
N GLN A 349 4.07 2.65 23.62
CA GLN A 349 3.05 3.37 22.86
C GLN A 349 3.11 3.30 21.33
N GLU A 350 1.93 3.02 20.75
CA GLU A 350 1.64 3.13 19.31
C GLU A 350 2.38 4.32 18.69
N ILE A 351 3.43 4.03 17.92
CA ILE A 351 4.01 5.01 17.02
C ILE A 351 2.91 5.28 15.99
N GLU A 352 2.19 6.39 16.13
CA GLU A 352 1.26 6.88 15.12
C GLU A 352 2.05 7.13 13.84
N VAL A 353 2.11 6.12 12.97
CA VAL A 353 2.58 6.29 11.61
C VAL A 353 1.50 7.10 10.91
N LYS A 354 1.67 8.42 10.90
CA LYS A 354 0.93 9.28 9.99
C LYS A 354 1.39 8.90 8.58
N GLU A 355 0.66 7.98 7.94
CA GLU A 355 0.70 7.78 6.50
C GLU A 355 0.19 9.08 5.86
N GLY A 356 1.02 10.13 5.91
CA GLY A 356 0.77 11.34 5.15
C GLY A 356 0.74 10.94 3.68
N GLU A 357 -0.35 11.27 2.99
CA GLU A 357 -0.47 11.09 1.56
C GLU A 357 0.74 11.74 0.88
N VAL A 358 1.69 10.90 0.45
CA VAL A 358 2.81 11.31 -0.40
C VAL A 358 2.23 11.52 -1.79
N ASN A 359 1.46 12.60 -1.96
CA ASN A 359 1.01 13.11 -3.24
C ASN A 359 2.21 13.78 -3.94
N ASP A 360 3.28 12.99 -4.16
CA ASP A 360 4.49 13.39 -4.87
C ASP A 360 4.24 13.32 -6.39
N SER A 361 3.20 14.00 -6.86
CA SER A 361 3.15 14.53 -8.23
C SER A 361 4.16 15.69 -8.35
N PHE A 362 5.38 15.46 -7.87
CA PHE A 362 6.39 16.49 -7.68
C PHE A 362 7.23 16.55 -8.95
N ASP A 363 7.27 17.73 -9.57
CA ASP A 363 7.90 17.94 -10.87
C ASP A 363 9.43 17.86 -10.72
N GLN A 364 10.00 16.68 -10.99
CA GLN A 364 11.45 16.45 -10.97
C GLN A 364 12.19 17.49 -11.83
N LYS A 365 11.55 18.03 -12.87
CA LYS A 365 12.13 19.07 -13.72
C LYS A 365 12.37 20.37 -12.96
N ALA A 366 11.45 20.78 -12.09
CA ALA A 366 11.54 22.04 -11.35
C ALA A 366 12.66 21.99 -10.29
N ILE A 367 12.84 20.85 -9.61
CA ILE A 367 13.90 20.72 -8.59
C ILE A 367 15.28 20.63 -9.24
N ILE A 368 15.41 19.88 -10.34
CA ILE A 368 16.66 19.82 -11.09
C ILE A 368 17.03 21.22 -11.58
N ALA A 369 16.08 21.96 -12.16
CA ALA A 369 16.35 23.33 -12.62
C ALA A 369 16.75 24.31 -11.50
N GLN A 370 16.27 24.12 -10.26
CA GLN A 370 16.51 25.06 -9.15
C GLN A 370 17.69 24.68 -8.25
N ASN A 371 18.10 23.41 -8.20
CA ASN A 371 19.07 22.90 -7.21
C ASN A 371 20.19 22.02 -7.80
N ILE A 372 20.47 22.09 -9.10
CA ILE A 372 21.73 21.54 -9.64
C ILE A 372 22.90 22.32 -9.02
N ASN A 373 23.42 21.81 -7.91
CA ASN A 373 24.82 22.01 -7.55
C ASN A 373 25.62 20.81 -8.10
N HIS A 374 26.95 20.98 -8.24
CA HIS A 374 27.84 19.91 -8.73
C HIS A 374 27.63 18.58 -7.98
N LYS A 375 27.46 18.63 -6.65
CA LYS A 375 27.24 17.43 -5.81
C LYS A 375 25.98 16.63 -6.21
N THR A 376 24.91 17.30 -6.63
CA THR A 376 23.66 16.66 -7.06
C THR A 376 23.85 15.93 -8.39
N VAL A 377 24.62 16.53 -9.29
CA VAL A 377 24.95 15.93 -10.59
C VAL A 377 25.84 14.72 -10.40
N ASP A 378 26.86 14.82 -9.56
CA ASP A 378 27.79 13.72 -9.25
C ASP A 378 27.05 12.52 -8.62
N LEU A 379 26.16 12.79 -7.65
CA LEU A 379 25.31 11.78 -7.05
C LEU A 379 24.41 11.11 -8.09
N TYR A 380 23.81 11.89 -8.99
CA TYR A 380 22.96 11.35 -10.05
C TYR A 380 23.73 10.41 -10.97
N PHE A 381 24.95 10.77 -11.41
CA PHE A 381 25.79 9.86 -12.20
C PHE A 381 26.24 8.64 -11.41
N SER A 382 26.50 8.78 -10.11
CA SER A 382 26.77 7.63 -9.23
C SER A 382 25.57 6.68 -9.13
N ILE A 383 24.34 7.23 -9.11
CA ILE A 383 23.11 6.43 -9.19
C ILE A 383 23.00 5.71 -10.53
N LEU A 384 23.32 6.35 -11.65
CA LEU A 384 23.28 5.71 -12.96
C LEU A 384 24.30 4.58 -13.09
N ASN A 385 25.52 4.76 -12.57
CA ASN A 385 26.56 3.75 -12.63
C ASN A 385 26.32 2.55 -11.69
N ASP A 386 25.41 2.68 -10.72
CA ASP A 386 24.96 1.59 -9.86
C ASP A 386 23.63 1.02 -10.37
N VAL A 387 23.68 -0.03 -11.19
CA VAL A 387 22.49 -0.63 -11.83
C VAL A 387 21.35 -0.94 -10.84
N PRO A 388 21.58 -1.54 -9.65
CA PRO A 388 20.53 -1.76 -8.66
C PRO A 388 19.82 -0.47 -8.24
N CYS A 389 20.59 0.58 -7.90
CA CYS A 389 20.05 1.88 -7.50
C CYS A 389 19.35 2.59 -8.66
N MET A 390 19.94 2.58 -9.85
CA MET A 390 19.33 3.11 -11.07
C MET A 390 17.96 2.48 -11.32
N LEU A 391 17.84 1.15 -11.28
CA LEU A 391 16.55 0.47 -11.50
C LEU A 391 15.49 0.88 -10.46
N ASN A 392 15.89 1.09 -9.20
CA ASN A 392 15.00 1.61 -8.15
C ASN A 392 14.55 3.07 -8.37
N THR A 393 15.17 3.81 -9.29
CA THR A 393 14.68 5.14 -9.69
C THR A 393 13.40 5.08 -10.51
N PHE A 394 13.14 3.96 -11.19
CA PHE A 394 12.00 3.80 -12.11
C PHE A 394 10.72 3.39 -11.39
N GLU A 395 10.83 2.39 -10.52
CA GLU A 395 9.73 1.88 -9.69
C GLU A 395 10.32 1.17 -8.45
N GLU A 396 9.53 1.09 -7.38
CA GLU A 396 9.97 0.42 -6.16
C GLU A 396 10.31 -1.05 -6.43
N ALA A 397 11.48 -1.48 -5.94
CA ALA A 397 11.95 -2.86 -5.97
C ALA A 397 12.35 -3.43 -7.34
N LEU A 398 12.44 -2.60 -8.39
CA LEU A 398 13.07 -3.05 -9.64
C LEU A 398 14.56 -3.31 -9.50
N GLY A 399 15.23 -2.72 -8.50
CA GLY A 399 16.64 -2.94 -8.21
C GLY A 399 17.02 -4.42 -8.01
N ARG A 400 16.10 -5.27 -7.55
CA ARG A 400 16.38 -6.71 -7.38
C ARG A 400 16.64 -7.45 -8.69
N TYR A 401 16.20 -6.91 -9.83
CA TYR A 401 16.41 -7.48 -11.15
C TYR A 401 17.76 -7.07 -11.76
N TYR A 402 18.65 -6.42 -11.02
CA TYR A 402 19.99 -6.11 -11.50
C TYR A 402 20.80 -7.32 -12.04
N PRO A 403 20.62 -8.58 -11.55
CA PRO A 403 21.44 -9.70 -12.03
C PRO A 403 21.27 -10.00 -13.52
N TYR A 404 20.11 -9.66 -14.12
CA TYR A 404 19.87 -9.84 -15.56
C TYR A 404 20.65 -8.84 -16.43
N PHE A 405 21.24 -7.82 -15.83
CA PHE A 405 21.99 -6.77 -16.50
C PHE A 405 23.50 -6.83 -16.18
N GLU A 406 23.98 -7.96 -15.65
CA GLU A 406 25.40 -8.16 -15.36
C GLU A 406 26.27 -7.84 -16.59
N GLY A 407 27.31 -7.04 -16.38
CA GLY A 407 28.24 -6.60 -17.43
C GLY A 407 27.73 -5.49 -18.35
N LYS A 408 26.48 -5.02 -18.17
CA LYS A 408 25.91 -3.96 -19.01
C LYS A 408 26.05 -2.59 -18.39
N LYS A 409 26.29 -1.59 -19.23
CA LYS A 409 26.34 -0.18 -18.81
C LYS A 409 24.95 0.43 -18.79
N TRP A 410 24.76 1.45 -17.97
CA TRP A 410 23.44 2.09 -17.81
C TRP A 410 22.90 2.65 -19.13
N ASP A 411 23.77 3.15 -20.01
CA ASP A 411 23.39 3.75 -21.29
C ASP A 411 22.94 2.69 -22.32
N GLU A 412 23.45 1.46 -22.20
CA GLU A 412 22.96 0.29 -22.92
C GLU A 412 21.60 -0.15 -22.37
N ILE A 413 21.47 -0.23 -21.04
CA ILE A 413 20.24 -0.69 -20.35
C ILE A 413 19.06 0.21 -20.72
N ILE A 414 19.21 1.54 -20.65
CA ILE A 414 18.09 2.43 -20.98
C ILE A 414 17.69 2.34 -22.46
N LYS A 415 18.56 1.88 -23.36
CA LYS A 415 18.21 1.73 -24.80
C LYS A 415 17.42 0.46 -25.09
N MET A 416 17.32 -0.47 -24.13
CA MET A 416 16.65 -1.74 -24.32
C MET A 416 15.15 -1.62 -24.58
N THR A 417 14.67 -2.54 -25.41
CA THR A 417 13.27 -2.77 -25.74
C THR A 417 12.67 -3.86 -24.86
N ASP A 418 11.35 -4.09 -24.95
CA ASP A 418 10.70 -5.22 -24.29
C ASP A 418 11.30 -6.56 -24.73
N GLN A 419 11.63 -6.69 -26.02
CA GLN A 419 12.24 -7.90 -26.57
C GLN A 419 13.66 -8.13 -26.03
N ASP A 420 14.45 -7.07 -25.85
CA ASP A 420 15.77 -7.20 -25.23
C ASP A 420 15.68 -7.73 -23.80
N LEU A 421 14.68 -7.28 -23.03
CA LEU A 421 14.43 -7.79 -21.67
C LEU A 421 13.97 -9.25 -21.67
N VAL A 422 13.16 -9.67 -22.66
CA VAL A 422 12.82 -11.10 -22.86
C VAL A 422 14.09 -11.91 -23.15
N ASN A 423 14.96 -11.38 -24.02
CA ASN A 423 16.22 -12.04 -24.39
C ASN A 423 17.22 -12.12 -23.22
N LEU A 424 17.12 -11.22 -22.23
CA LEU A 424 17.89 -11.31 -20.98
C LEU A 424 17.30 -12.30 -19.98
N GLY A 425 16.08 -12.78 -20.20
CA GLY A 425 15.37 -13.71 -19.33
C GLY A 425 14.41 -13.06 -18.34
N VAL A 426 14.07 -11.77 -18.49
CA VAL A 426 13.06 -11.11 -17.64
C VAL A 426 11.67 -11.48 -18.15
N GLN A 427 11.11 -12.59 -17.62
CA GLN A 427 9.85 -13.15 -18.12
C GLN A 427 8.59 -12.39 -17.68
N ASP A 428 8.59 -11.73 -16.52
CA ASP A 428 7.39 -11.03 -16.04
C ASP A 428 7.05 -9.80 -16.91
N VAL A 429 5.93 -9.88 -17.64
CA VAL A 429 5.44 -8.82 -18.55
C VAL A 429 5.20 -7.50 -17.81
N GLY A 430 4.71 -7.55 -16.57
CA GLY A 430 4.46 -6.37 -15.76
C GLY A 430 5.76 -5.66 -15.41
N VAL A 431 6.77 -6.42 -14.98
CA VAL A 431 8.12 -5.93 -14.68
C VAL A 431 8.75 -5.32 -15.92
N ARG A 432 8.72 -5.99 -17.08
CA ARG A 432 9.27 -5.43 -18.32
C ARG A 432 8.61 -4.12 -18.72
N LYS A 433 7.27 -4.05 -18.67
CA LYS A 433 6.54 -2.79 -18.95
C LYS A 433 6.94 -1.66 -18.01
N MET A 434 7.15 -1.96 -16.72
CA MET A 434 7.63 -0.98 -15.75
C MET A 434 9.06 -0.51 -16.08
N MET A 435 9.96 -1.44 -16.43
CA MET A 435 11.33 -1.13 -16.85
C MET A 435 11.38 -0.27 -18.12
N VAL A 436 10.73 -0.68 -19.21
CA VAL A 436 10.70 0.08 -20.47
C VAL A 436 10.13 1.49 -20.25
N LYS A 437 9.05 1.62 -19.48
CA LYS A 437 8.51 2.93 -19.12
C LYS A 437 9.50 3.76 -18.30
N GLY A 438 10.25 3.13 -17.40
CA GLY A 438 11.35 3.73 -16.64
C GLY A 438 12.47 4.24 -17.55
N PHE A 439 12.93 3.40 -18.48
CA PHE A 439 13.95 3.73 -19.46
C PHE A 439 13.57 4.95 -20.29
N GLU A 440 12.32 5.02 -20.78
CA GLU A 440 11.84 6.18 -21.54
C GLU A 440 11.79 7.48 -20.73
N LYS A 441 11.42 7.40 -19.44
CA LYS A 441 11.51 8.56 -18.54
C LYS A 441 12.95 9.01 -18.36
N GLN A 442 13.86 8.06 -18.21
CA GLN A 442 15.28 8.29 -17.99
C GLN A 442 15.96 8.93 -19.21
N LYS A 443 15.65 8.44 -20.43
CA LYS A 443 16.10 9.06 -21.68
C LYS A 443 15.67 10.52 -21.78
N LYS A 444 14.39 10.80 -21.47
CA LYS A 444 13.85 12.18 -21.49
C LYS A 444 14.54 13.07 -20.46
N LEU A 445 14.82 12.54 -19.28
CA LEU A 445 15.53 13.27 -18.23
C LEU A 445 16.96 13.62 -18.65
N LEU A 446 17.69 12.66 -19.20
CA LEU A 446 19.04 12.87 -19.72
C LEU A 446 19.07 13.86 -20.87
N LEU A 447 18.12 13.77 -21.81
CA LEU A 447 18.01 14.75 -22.89
C LEU A 447 17.81 16.17 -22.36
N HIS A 448 16.97 16.35 -21.33
CA HIS A 448 16.79 17.64 -20.68
C HIS A 448 18.05 18.14 -19.98
N LEU A 449 18.78 17.26 -19.28
CA LEU A 449 20.04 17.61 -18.62
C LEU A 449 21.11 18.03 -19.64
N LEU A 450 21.25 17.27 -20.74
CA LEU A 450 22.22 17.57 -21.79
C LEU A 450 21.89 18.88 -22.53
N ASN A 451 20.61 19.12 -22.85
CA ASN A 451 20.21 20.36 -23.52
C ASN A 451 20.29 21.58 -22.58
N GLY A 452 19.98 21.40 -21.29
CA GLY A 452 20.04 22.47 -20.29
C GLY A 452 21.46 22.93 -19.95
N VAL A 453 22.47 22.09 -20.18
CA VAL A 453 23.89 22.46 -20.03
C VAL A 453 24.39 23.30 -21.22
N ILE A 454 23.74 23.26 -22.37
CA ILE A 454 24.19 23.92 -23.60
C ILE A 454 23.65 25.37 -23.73
N GLU A 455 22.57 25.73 -23.01
CA GLU A 455 21.92 27.04 -23.12
C GLU A 455 22.07 27.93 -21.88
N GLN A 456 23.29 28.09 -21.32
CA GLN A 456 23.56 29.37 -20.66
C GLN A 456 23.83 30.39 -21.76
N PRO A 457 22.92 31.36 -22.03
CA PRO A 457 23.24 32.44 -22.94
C PRO A 457 24.56 33.07 -22.46
N PRO A 458 25.48 33.42 -23.37
CA PRO A 458 26.74 34.03 -22.98
C PRO A 458 26.43 35.16 -22.00
N PRO A 459 27.21 35.28 -20.90
CA PRO A 459 26.96 36.32 -19.90
C PRO A 459 26.76 37.63 -20.65
N PRO A 460 25.67 38.38 -20.35
CA PRO A 460 25.34 39.58 -21.09
C PRO A 460 26.60 40.42 -21.21
N ALA A 461 26.96 40.78 -22.45
CA ALA A 461 28.16 41.57 -22.71
C ALA A 461 28.21 42.71 -21.70
N PRO A 462 29.35 42.94 -21.02
CA PRO A 462 29.44 43.90 -19.93
C PRO A 462 28.78 45.19 -20.40
N VAL A 463 27.70 45.59 -19.71
CA VAL A 463 26.97 46.80 -20.05
C VAL A 463 28.02 47.90 -20.11
N PRO A 464 28.19 48.59 -21.25
CA PRO A 464 29.18 49.66 -21.35
C PRO A 464 28.93 50.60 -20.19
N ALA A 465 29.98 50.83 -19.39
CA ALA A 465 29.90 51.63 -18.19
C ALA A 465 29.11 52.91 -18.51
N PRO A 466 28.09 53.29 -17.71
CA PRO A 466 27.28 54.45 -18.00
C PRO A 466 28.22 55.63 -18.18
N ALA A 467 28.21 56.21 -19.39
CA ALA A 467 28.93 57.44 -19.68
C ALA A 467 28.56 58.43 -18.57
N VAL A 468 29.58 58.99 -17.92
CA VAL A 468 29.44 59.96 -16.83
C VAL A 468 28.58 61.12 -17.33
N VAL A 469 27.28 61.08 -17.01
CA VAL A 469 26.36 62.19 -17.29
C VAL A 469 26.65 63.25 -16.25
N THR A 470 27.29 64.33 -16.68
CA THR A 470 27.44 65.57 -15.93
C THR A 470 26.07 66.10 -15.46
N PRO A 471 25.95 66.54 -14.20
CA PRO A 471 24.66 66.92 -13.62
C PRO A 471 24.15 68.24 -14.21
N VAL A 472 22.99 68.19 -14.87
CA VAL A 472 22.23 69.38 -15.24
C VAL A 472 21.23 69.70 -14.13
N LYS A 473 21.23 70.99 -13.79
CA LYS A 473 20.55 71.73 -12.73
C LYS A 473 19.04 71.43 -12.65
N ALA A 474 18.57 71.27 -11.42
CA ALA A 474 17.16 71.07 -11.07
C ALA A 474 16.31 72.32 -11.30
N GLU A 475 15.11 72.13 -11.85
CA GLU A 475 14.01 73.08 -11.75
C GLU A 475 12.72 72.37 -11.31
N THR A 476 12.10 72.98 -10.32
CA THR A 476 10.95 72.58 -9.51
C THR A 476 9.63 72.90 -10.23
N ALA A 477 8.68 71.97 -10.27
CA ALA A 477 7.25 72.30 -10.43
C ALA A 477 6.32 71.18 -9.96
N THR A 478 5.14 71.59 -9.50
CA THR A 478 4.26 70.96 -8.51
C THR A 478 2.91 70.51 -9.12
N THR A 479 2.43 69.30 -8.77
CA THR A 479 1.00 68.82 -8.69
C THR A 479 0.09 68.79 -9.95
N PRO A 480 -1.12 68.12 -9.97
CA PRO A 480 -1.71 67.02 -9.16
C PRO A 480 -2.40 65.90 -10.04
N PRO A 481 -3.12 64.88 -9.47
CA PRO A 481 -3.41 63.61 -10.15
C PRO A 481 -4.77 63.55 -10.87
N LYS A 482 -4.89 62.67 -11.89
CA LYS A 482 -6.15 62.37 -12.57
C LYS A 482 -6.47 60.87 -12.64
N LYS A 483 -7.72 60.59 -12.26
CA LYS A 483 -8.51 59.36 -12.24
C LYS A 483 -8.30 58.42 -13.44
N GLY A 484 -8.30 57.11 -13.18
CA GLY A 484 -8.50 56.05 -14.17
C GLY A 484 -9.45 54.97 -13.62
N ASN A 485 -10.62 54.86 -14.27
CA ASN A 485 -11.71 53.92 -14.00
C ASN A 485 -11.27 52.44 -14.06
N ALA A 486 -11.71 51.64 -13.10
CA ALA A 486 -11.73 50.18 -13.18
C ALA A 486 -13.19 49.70 -13.09
N ASN A 487 -13.75 49.25 -14.21
CA ASN A 487 -14.94 48.41 -14.26
C ASN A 487 -14.83 47.47 -15.47
N ALA A 488 -15.42 46.29 -15.31
CA ALA A 488 -15.65 45.23 -16.30
C ALA A 488 -14.50 44.25 -16.57
N ALA A 489 -14.56 43.08 -15.90
CA ALA A 489 -14.53 41.76 -16.56
C ALA A 489 -14.49 40.64 -15.51
N ARG A 490 -15.65 40.28 -14.95
CA ARG A 490 -15.77 39.04 -14.15
C ARG A 490 -17.05 38.31 -14.50
N ASP A 491 -17.16 37.87 -15.76
CA ASP A 491 -18.14 36.82 -16.08
C ASP A 491 -17.80 36.06 -17.38
N ARG A 492 -16.87 35.10 -17.28
CA ARG A 492 -16.63 34.09 -18.33
C ARG A 492 -16.14 32.79 -17.71
N ARG A 493 -17.03 32.00 -17.12
CA ARG A 493 -16.79 30.56 -16.90
C ARG A 493 -18.08 29.78 -16.66
N ARG A 494 -18.88 29.61 -17.72
CA ARG A 494 -19.88 28.52 -17.85
C ARG A 494 -20.36 28.44 -19.29
N ARG A 495 -19.69 27.62 -20.12
CA ARG A 495 -20.24 26.98 -21.34
C ARG A 495 -19.14 26.19 -22.09
N ARG A 496 -19.04 24.90 -21.79
CA ARG A 496 -18.48 23.81 -22.64
C ARG A 496 -19.11 22.53 -22.08
N GLY A 497 -19.76 21.64 -22.81
CA GLY A 497 -20.23 21.61 -24.20
C GLY A 497 -21.13 20.37 -24.30
N LYS A 498 -22.35 20.52 -24.82
CA LYS A 498 -23.20 19.40 -25.24
C LYS A 498 -22.84 19.09 -26.69
N GLY A 499 -22.13 17.98 -26.91
CA GLY A 499 -21.86 17.43 -28.24
C GLY A 499 -23.11 16.75 -28.81
N LYS A 500 -23.45 17.14 -30.04
CA LYS A 500 -24.60 16.70 -30.84
C LYS A 500 -24.51 15.22 -31.22
N LYS A 501 -25.66 14.53 -31.14
CA LYS A 501 -25.95 13.28 -31.85
C LYS A 501 -26.07 13.57 -33.34
N ALA A 502 -25.33 12.87 -34.18
CA ALA A 502 -25.61 12.76 -35.61
C ALA A 502 -26.47 11.51 -35.84
N LYS A 503 -27.53 11.71 -36.61
CA LYS A 503 -28.53 10.74 -37.04
C LYS A 503 -28.19 10.42 -38.50
N THR A 504 -28.02 9.15 -38.86
CA THR A 504 -27.96 8.70 -40.25
C THR A 504 -28.81 7.45 -40.36
N GLU A 505 -29.89 7.58 -41.12
CA GLU A 505 -30.79 6.54 -41.61
C GLU A 505 -30.71 6.51 -43.15
N SER A 506 -31.18 5.39 -43.72
CA SER A 506 -31.38 5.04 -45.14
C SER A 506 -30.15 4.44 -45.85
N ALA A 507 -30.22 3.34 -46.61
CA ALA A 507 -31.29 2.41 -47.02
C ALA A 507 -30.61 1.17 -47.69
N PRO A 508 -31.34 0.07 -47.99
CA PRO A 508 -30.77 -1.24 -48.30
C PRO A 508 -30.50 -1.43 -49.81
N ALA A 509 -29.47 -2.20 -50.15
CA ALA A 509 -29.22 -2.67 -51.51
C ALA A 509 -29.71 -4.10 -51.70
N VAL A 510 -30.51 -4.24 -52.75
CA VAL A 510 -31.22 -5.41 -53.24
C VAL A 510 -30.28 -6.34 -54.03
N THR A 511 -30.65 -7.61 -54.01
CA THR A 511 -30.20 -8.83 -54.71
C THR A 511 -29.59 -8.69 -56.11
N THR A 512 -28.59 -9.54 -56.39
CA THR A 512 -28.48 -10.23 -57.69
C THR A 512 -28.22 -11.72 -57.46
N GLU A 513 -29.23 -12.52 -57.78
CA GLU A 513 -29.11 -13.96 -58.01
C GLU A 513 -28.23 -14.22 -59.24
N LYS A 514 -27.40 -15.26 -59.17
CA LYS A 514 -26.81 -15.91 -60.35
C LYS A 514 -27.19 -17.39 -60.29
N LYS A 515 -28.22 -17.73 -61.06
CA LYS A 515 -28.51 -19.07 -61.56
C LYS A 515 -27.96 -19.19 -62.98
N GLU A 516 -27.89 -20.45 -63.44
CA GLU A 516 -27.45 -20.97 -64.76
C GLU A 516 -25.96 -21.35 -64.83
N ASN A 517 -25.55 -22.53 -65.32
CA ASN A 517 -26.29 -23.63 -65.94
C ASN A 517 -25.46 -24.93 -65.87
N SER A 518 -26.18 -26.03 -66.00
CA SER A 518 -25.77 -27.43 -66.16
C SER A 518 -24.79 -27.67 -67.32
N VAL A 519 -23.84 -28.59 -67.13
CA VAL A 519 -23.64 -29.84 -67.92
C VAL A 519 -23.14 -30.91 -66.96
#